data_AF-A4VAZ5-F1
#
_entry.id   AF-A4VAZ5-F1
#
_cell.length_a   1.000
_cell.length_b   1.000
_cell.length_c   1.000
_cell.angle_alpha   90.00
_cell.angle_beta   90.00
_cell.angle_gamma   90.00
#
_symmetry.space_group_name_H-M   'P 1'
#
loop_
_entity.id
_entity.type
_entity.pdbx_description
1 polymer ?
#
loop_
_entity_poly.entity_id
_entity_poly.type
_entity_poly.pdbx_seq_one_letter_code
_entity_poly.pdbx_strand_id
1 'polypeptide(L)'
;FMLAWPYGFARVMSSYHFGDPDEGPPSFGESITDVPINEDGSCGNGWACEHRWRQIANMVEFRNVANGQQVANWWDNGNHQIAFSRGNKAFYAVTNEGDIDATIGTGMPEGTYCDIISGELQNGACTGQSVYVGGDGSAHIQVSGGGESILAFHENSRVGSGGGPSTPNTSPGPTPEPTPPPVGMTRTVIFLHQQTAPGQDVFVRGGISHDQRPGCTDNAATSPCAISIAYNSLGTTPHWDGYNDWSAGDTKLDW
;
A
#
# COMPACT_ATOMS: atom_id res chain seq x y z
N PHE A 1 2.46 -1.11 11.54
CA PHE A 1 3.88 -0.79 11.27
C PHE A 1 4.25 -0.84 9.78
N MET A 2 4.16 -1.99 9.08
CA MET A 2 4.60 -2.15 7.66
C MET A 2 4.19 -0.99 6.74
N LEU A 3 2.91 -0.59 6.76
CA LEU A 3 2.39 0.47 5.89
C LEU A 3 2.90 1.86 6.27
N ALA A 4 3.19 2.10 7.56
CA ALA A 4 3.73 3.37 8.04
C ALA A 4 5.22 3.55 7.68
N TRP A 5 5.99 2.46 7.69
CA TRP A 5 7.43 2.48 7.45
C TRP A 5 7.75 2.59 5.94
N PRO A 6 8.71 3.41 5.49
CA PRO A 6 8.94 3.66 4.06
C PRO A 6 9.57 2.48 3.29
N TYR A 7 10.09 1.46 3.98
CA TYR A 7 10.87 0.40 3.35
C TYR A 7 10.03 -0.47 2.39
N GLY A 8 10.54 -0.66 1.18
CA GLY A 8 10.06 -1.63 0.20
C GLY A 8 8.68 -1.36 -0.38
N PHE A 9 8.25 -2.28 -1.25
CA PHE A 9 6.88 -2.32 -1.76
C PHE A 9 6.02 -3.18 -0.83
N ALA A 10 4.96 -2.58 -0.26
CA ALA A 10 4.10 -3.27 0.69
C ALA A 10 3.07 -4.13 -0.04
N ARG A 11 2.96 -5.40 0.36
CA ARG A 11 1.91 -6.33 -0.10
C ARG A 11 1.04 -6.71 1.09
N VAL A 12 -0.26 -6.46 0.97
CA VAL A 12 -1.28 -6.87 1.95
C VAL A 12 -1.89 -8.18 1.48
N MET A 13 -1.94 -9.18 2.38
CA MET A 13 -2.63 -10.43 2.09
C MET A 13 -4.14 -10.23 2.19
N SER A 14 -4.90 -10.95 1.37
CA SER A 14 -6.35 -11.05 1.48
C SER A 14 -6.75 -12.52 1.39
N SER A 15 -7.24 -13.07 2.47
CA SER A 15 -7.36 -14.51 2.70
C SER A 15 -8.82 -14.98 2.68
N TYR A 16 -8.99 -16.28 2.89
CA TYR A 16 -10.23 -16.93 3.26
C TYR A 16 -10.04 -17.69 4.58
N HIS A 17 -11.13 -17.96 5.29
CA HIS A 17 -11.13 -18.75 6.51
C HIS A 17 -11.06 -20.24 6.16
N PHE A 18 -10.19 -20.97 6.85
CA PHE A 18 -10.03 -22.42 6.73
C PHE A 18 -9.88 -23.04 8.12
N GLY A 19 -10.40 -24.26 8.29
CA GLY A 19 -10.20 -25.05 9.50
C GLY A 19 -9.01 -25.99 9.39
N ASP A 20 -8.68 -26.42 8.17
CA ASP A 20 -7.59 -27.33 7.84
C ASP A 20 -6.54 -26.62 6.95
N PRO A 21 -5.23 -26.73 7.22
CA PRO A 21 -4.19 -26.11 6.39
C PRO A 21 -4.20 -26.52 4.91
N ASP A 22 -4.77 -27.68 4.58
CA ASP A 22 -4.89 -28.20 3.23
C ASP A 22 -6.26 -27.85 2.57
N GLU A 23 -7.11 -27.09 3.26
CA GLU A 23 -8.43 -26.69 2.75
C GLU A 23 -8.32 -25.65 1.63
N GLY A 24 -9.04 -25.93 0.54
CA GLY A 24 -9.19 -25.01 -0.58
C GLY A 24 -10.04 -23.78 -0.24
N PRO A 25 -10.17 -22.83 -1.18
CA PRO A 25 -11.00 -21.64 -0.98
C PRO A 25 -12.49 -22.01 -0.85
N PRO A 26 -13.32 -21.12 -0.29
CA PRO A 26 -14.77 -21.32 -0.20
C PRO A 26 -15.37 -21.73 -1.56
N SER A 27 -16.02 -22.88 -1.60
CA SER A 27 -16.55 -23.48 -2.83
C SER A 27 -17.94 -24.08 -2.64
N PHE A 28 -18.70 -24.18 -3.74
CA PHE A 28 -19.94 -24.94 -3.83
C PHE A 28 -19.80 -25.97 -4.96
N GLY A 29 -19.60 -27.23 -4.59
CA GLY A 29 -19.20 -28.27 -5.54
C GLY A 29 -17.78 -28.01 -6.05
N GLU A 30 -17.59 -27.97 -7.37
CA GLU A 30 -16.29 -27.72 -8.01
C GLU A 30 -16.01 -26.23 -8.29
N SER A 31 -16.96 -25.34 -7.95
CA SER A 31 -16.85 -23.91 -8.24
C SER A 31 -16.52 -23.11 -6.99
N ILE A 32 -15.53 -22.22 -7.08
CA ILE A 32 -15.22 -21.22 -6.05
C ILE A 32 -16.41 -20.25 -5.92
N THR A 33 -16.80 -19.91 -4.69
CA THR A 33 -17.91 -18.99 -4.44
C THR A 33 -17.50 -17.54 -4.65
N ASP A 34 -18.47 -16.69 -5.01
CA ASP A 34 -18.28 -15.25 -5.09
C ASP A 34 -17.94 -14.65 -3.71
N VAL A 35 -17.37 -13.44 -3.73
CA VAL A 35 -17.08 -12.61 -2.56
C VAL A 35 -18.20 -11.58 -2.37
N PRO A 36 -19.28 -11.89 -1.62
CA PRO A 36 -20.31 -10.91 -1.33
C PRO A 36 -19.76 -9.85 -0.37
N ILE A 37 -20.18 -8.61 -0.56
CA ILE A 37 -19.85 -7.49 0.33
C ILE A 37 -21.05 -7.21 1.22
N ASN A 38 -20.84 -7.27 2.53
CA ASN A 38 -21.84 -6.98 3.54
C ASN A 38 -22.05 -5.47 3.70
N GLU A 39 -23.15 -5.07 4.35
CA GLU A 39 -23.48 -3.65 4.55
C GLU A 39 -22.41 -2.90 5.38
N ASP A 40 -21.70 -3.59 6.26
CA ASP A 40 -20.60 -3.05 7.06
C ASP A 40 -19.26 -2.98 6.30
N GLY A 41 -19.25 -3.36 5.01
CA GLY A 41 -18.07 -3.37 4.14
C GLY A 41 -17.19 -4.61 4.28
N SER A 42 -17.49 -5.53 5.20
CA SER A 42 -16.81 -6.82 5.32
C SER A 42 -17.20 -7.78 4.18
N CYS A 43 -16.46 -8.87 4.03
CA CYS A 43 -16.78 -9.90 3.06
C CYS A 43 -17.57 -11.06 3.71
N GLY A 44 -18.48 -11.66 2.94
CA GLY A 44 -19.18 -12.88 3.33
C GLY A 44 -18.58 -14.15 2.71
N ASN A 45 -19.31 -15.26 2.82
CA ASN A 45 -18.94 -16.58 2.26
C ASN A 45 -17.55 -17.11 2.68
N GLY A 46 -17.07 -16.74 3.87
CA GLY A 46 -15.78 -17.22 4.38
C GLY A 46 -14.56 -16.48 3.83
N TRP A 47 -14.73 -15.41 3.06
CA TRP A 47 -13.63 -14.54 2.66
C TRP A 47 -13.27 -13.56 3.78
N ALA A 48 -11.99 -13.50 4.18
CA ALA A 48 -11.53 -12.70 5.32
C ALA A 48 -11.38 -11.21 4.98
N CYS A 49 -10.94 -10.91 3.75
CA CYS A 49 -10.84 -9.55 3.21
C CYS A 49 -10.13 -8.55 4.13
N GLU A 50 -8.94 -8.89 4.61
CA GLU A 50 -8.11 -8.02 5.46
C GLU A 50 -7.87 -6.66 4.82
N HIS A 51 -7.79 -6.59 3.49
CA HIS A 51 -7.68 -5.34 2.73
C HIS A 51 -8.87 -4.38 2.90
N ARG A 52 -10.01 -4.84 3.43
CA ARG A 52 -11.21 -4.03 3.75
C ARG A 52 -11.32 -3.65 5.21
N TRP A 53 -10.48 -4.21 6.08
CA TRP A 53 -10.47 -3.82 7.49
C TRP A 53 -10.04 -2.36 7.55
N ARG A 54 -10.81 -1.53 8.26
CA ARG A 54 -10.60 -0.08 8.34
C ARG A 54 -9.14 0.27 8.65
N GLN A 55 -8.57 -0.40 9.63
CA GLN A 55 -7.19 -0.19 10.07
C GLN A 55 -6.16 -0.49 8.96
N ILE A 56 -6.44 -1.43 8.06
CA ILE A 56 -5.56 -1.77 6.94
C ILE A 56 -5.80 -0.81 5.77
N ALA A 57 -7.05 -0.63 5.36
CA ALA A 57 -7.42 0.25 4.25
C ALA A 57 -6.96 1.70 4.51
N ASN A 58 -7.19 2.23 5.70
CA ASN A 58 -6.78 3.58 6.07
C ASN A 58 -5.25 3.69 6.17
N MET A 59 -4.55 2.63 6.59
CA MET A 59 -3.08 2.65 6.60
C MET A 59 -2.48 2.55 5.18
N VAL A 60 -3.23 2.07 4.19
CA VAL A 60 -2.84 2.20 2.77
C VAL A 60 -2.94 3.67 2.34
N GLU A 61 -4.00 4.39 2.72
CA GLU A 61 -4.08 5.84 2.52
C GLU A 61 -2.95 6.58 3.23
N PHE A 62 -2.68 6.25 4.51
CA PHE A 62 -1.54 6.78 5.26
C PHE A 62 -0.24 6.65 4.47
N ARG A 63 0.03 5.48 3.88
CA ARG A 63 1.23 5.25 3.08
C ARG A 63 1.26 6.14 1.83
N ASN A 64 0.13 6.30 1.15
CA ASN A 64 0.01 7.13 -0.04
C ASN A 64 0.24 8.62 0.29
N VAL A 65 -0.35 9.11 1.38
CA VAL A 65 -0.17 10.49 1.86
C VAL A 65 1.28 10.74 2.28
N ALA A 66 1.90 9.76 2.93
CA ALA A 66 3.30 9.82 3.36
C ALA A 66 4.32 9.53 2.23
N ASN A 67 3.88 9.36 0.98
CA ASN A 67 4.79 8.97 -0.11
C ASN A 67 5.92 10.01 -0.30
N GLY A 68 7.13 9.53 -0.53
CA GLY A 68 8.34 10.36 -0.65
C GLY A 68 8.88 10.96 0.66
N GLN A 69 8.15 10.86 1.79
CA GLN A 69 8.62 11.38 3.08
C GLN A 69 9.55 10.39 3.79
N GLN A 70 10.64 10.87 4.38
CA GLN A 70 11.51 10.06 5.24
C GLN A 70 10.89 9.89 6.63
N VAL A 71 11.39 8.92 7.41
CA VAL A 71 11.07 8.82 8.84
C VAL A 71 11.71 10.01 9.56
N ALA A 72 10.95 10.67 10.41
CA ALA A 72 11.39 11.77 11.25
C ALA A 72 10.75 11.67 12.64
N ASN A 73 11.21 12.52 13.57
CA ASN A 73 10.67 12.63 14.93
C ASN A 73 10.49 11.28 15.64
N TRP A 74 11.52 10.44 15.56
CA TRP A 74 11.52 9.15 16.25
C TRP A 74 11.43 9.36 17.75
N TRP A 75 10.57 8.57 18.38
CA TRP A 75 10.39 8.50 19.82
C TRP A 75 10.24 7.04 20.23
N ASP A 76 10.83 6.68 21.35
CA ASP A 76 10.63 5.40 22.02
C ASP A 76 10.74 5.59 23.53
N ASN A 77 10.19 4.66 24.29
CA ASN A 77 10.30 4.64 25.75
C ASN A 77 11.48 3.79 26.26
N GLY A 78 12.41 3.39 25.38
CA GLY A 78 13.48 2.42 25.66
C GLY A 78 13.02 0.96 25.74
N ASN A 79 11.75 0.67 25.39
CA ASN A 79 11.15 -0.66 25.47
C ASN A 79 10.13 -0.86 24.32
N HIS A 80 8.91 -1.35 24.59
CA HIS A 80 7.93 -1.74 23.58
C HIS A 80 6.94 -0.63 23.17
N GLN A 81 7.32 0.65 23.29
CA GLN A 81 6.53 1.77 22.79
C GLN A 81 7.37 2.58 21.81
N ILE A 82 6.82 2.83 20.62
CA ILE A 82 7.48 3.63 19.58
C ILE A 82 6.48 4.57 18.92
N ALA A 83 6.99 5.71 18.47
CA ALA A 83 6.29 6.64 17.62
C ALA A 83 7.25 7.31 16.64
N PHE A 84 6.75 7.70 15.48
CA PHE A 84 7.51 8.45 14.48
C PHE A 84 6.59 9.15 13.50
N SER A 85 7.12 10.15 12.81
CA SER A 85 6.46 10.80 11.69
C SER A 85 7.06 10.39 10.34
N ARG A 86 6.30 10.63 9.29
CA ARG A 86 6.75 10.62 7.90
C ARG A 86 6.79 12.05 7.41
N GLY A 87 7.94 12.70 7.60
CA GLY A 87 8.10 14.14 7.41
C GLY A 87 7.08 14.91 8.26
N ASN A 88 6.33 15.80 7.60
CA ASN A 88 5.24 16.58 8.18
C ASN A 88 3.85 16.14 7.64
N LYS A 89 3.76 14.92 7.10
CA LYS A 89 2.56 14.43 6.38
C LYS A 89 1.75 13.41 7.16
N ALA A 90 2.41 12.60 7.99
CA ALA A 90 1.75 11.54 8.73
C ALA A 90 2.50 11.20 10.02
N PHE A 91 1.79 10.73 11.04
CA PHE A 91 2.33 10.35 12.34
C PHE A 91 1.76 9.00 12.79
N TYR A 92 2.62 8.14 13.32
CA TYR A 92 2.29 6.78 13.74
C TYR A 92 2.83 6.51 15.15
N ALA A 93 2.02 5.92 16.02
CA ALA A 93 2.40 5.45 17.34
C ALA A 93 1.86 4.02 17.56
N VAL A 94 2.62 3.21 18.28
CA VAL A 94 2.22 1.85 18.67
C VAL A 94 2.82 1.49 20.01
N THR A 95 2.04 0.78 20.82
CA THR A 95 2.50 0.15 22.05
C THR A 95 2.30 -1.36 21.95
N ASN A 96 3.21 -2.13 22.52
CA ASN A 96 3.03 -3.55 22.80
C ASN A 96 3.25 -3.85 24.30
N GLU A 97 3.30 -2.81 25.13
CA GLU A 97 3.40 -2.90 26.59
C GLU A 97 2.89 -1.61 27.25
N GLY A 98 1.87 -1.75 28.09
CA GLY A 98 1.27 -0.61 28.79
C GLY A 98 0.70 0.45 27.84
N ASP A 99 0.30 1.57 28.42
CA ASP A 99 -0.28 2.68 27.66
C ASP A 99 0.81 3.70 27.28
N ILE A 100 0.68 4.30 26.10
CA ILE A 100 1.38 5.56 25.79
C ILE A 100 0.49 6.67 26.32
N ASP A 101 1.04 7.52 27.19
CA ASP A 101 0.41 8.75 27.67
C ASP A 101 1.50 9.83 27.78
N ALA A 102 1.85 10.43 26.63
CA ALA A 102 3.04 11.27 26.51
C ALA A 102 2.84 12.42 25.53
N THR A 103 3.57 13.52 25.74
CA THR A 103 3.66 14.60 24.74
C THR A 103 4.83 14.28 23.80
N ILE A 104 4.54 14.09 22.52
CA ILE A 104 5.51 13.66 21.51
C ILE A 104 5.55 14.72 20.40
N GLY A 105 6.76 15.07 19.96
CA GLY A 105 6.96 15.91 18.77
C GLY A 105 6.51 15.14 17.53
N THR A 106 5.46 15.61 16.86
CA THR A 106 4.90 14.92 15.68
C THR A 106 5.47 15.45 14.36
N GLY A 107 5.96 16.69 14.37
CA GLY A 107 6.37 17.41 13.15
C GLY A 107 5.22 17.75 12.21
N MET A 108 3.97 17.48 12.63
CA MET A 108 2.77 17.82 11.88
C MET A 108 2.41 19.30 12.08
N PRO A 109 1.75 19.94 11.11
CA PRO A 109 1.20 21.28 11.31
C PRO A 109 0.18 21.33 12.46
N GLU A 110 0.03 22.50 13.09
CA GLU A 110 -0.96 22.71 14.14
C GLU A 110 -2.36 22.34 13.67
N GLY A 111 -3.14 21.62 14.46
CA GLY A 111 -4.54 21.35 14.16
C GLY A 111 -5.04 20.07 14.79
N THR A 112 -6.33 19.83 14.61
CA THR A 112 -6.99 18.60 15.09
C THR A 112 -7.02 17.58 13.97
N TYR A 113 -6.57 16.36 14.27
CA TYR A 113 -6.50 15.24 13.35
C TYR A 113 -7.33 14.08 13.87
N CYS A 114 -7.99 13.36 12.97
CA CYS A 114 -8.68 12.12 13.32
C CYS A 114 -7.71 10.94 13.31
N ASP A 115 -7.79 10.12 14.36
CA ASP A 115 -7.13 8.83 14.39
C ASP A 115 -7.83 7.87 13.41
N ILE A 116 -7.09 7.43 12.41
CA ILE A 116 -7.60 6.60 11.31
C ILE A 116 -7.67 5.11 11.67
N ILE A 117 -7.21 4.74 12.87
CA ILE A 117 -7.31 3.37 13.41
C ILE A 117 -8.66 3.20 14.12
N SER A 118 -8.93 4.03 15.13
CA SER A 118 -10.18 3.99 15.90
C SER A 118 -11.38 4.54 15.13
N GLY A 119 -11.16 5.34 14.10
CA GLY A 119 -12.22 5.91 13.27
C GLY A 119 -11.71 6.51 11.96
N GLU A 120 -12.34 7.60 11.54
CA GLU A 120 -12.03 8.34 10.31
C GLU A 120 -12.58 9.76 10.38
N LEU A 121 -12.20 10.61 9.42
CA LEU A 121 -12.79 11.93 9.23
C LEU A 121 -14.06 11.80 8.38
N GLN A 122 -15.23 12.02 8.99
CA GLN A 122 -16.52 11.95 8.31
C GLN A 122 -17.33 13.22 8.59
N ASN A 123 -17.85 13.86 7.54
CA ASN A 123 -18.66 15.09 7.65
C ASN A 123 -17.97 16.21 8.46
N GLY A 124 -16.65 16.33 8.36
CA GLY A 124 -15.87 17.34 9.06
C GLY A 124 -15.65 17.06 10.56
N ALA A 125 -15.95 15.84 11.03
CA ALA A 125 -15.71 15.42 12.41
C ALA A 125 -15.05 14.03 12.47
N CYS A 126 -14.32 13.77 13.55
CA CYS A 126 -13.74 12.45 13.79
C CYS A 126 -14.81 11.51 14.35
N THR A 127 -14.93 10.32 13.77
CA THR A 127 -15.81 9.26 14.30
C THR A 127 -15.19 8.51 15.47
N GLY A 128 -13.86 8.54 15.58
CA GLY A 128 -13.07 7.94 16.66
C GLY A 128 -12.30 8.98 17.47
N GLN A 129 -11.12 8.59 17.96
CA GLN A 129 -10.23 9.49 18.70
C GLN A 129 -9.77 10.66 17.82
N SER A 130 -9.56 11.82 18.44
CA SER A 130 -8.94 12.97 17.80
C SER A 130 -7.67 13.37 18.55
N VAL A 131 -6.70 13.91 17.82
CA VAL A 131 -5.41 14.36 18.34
C VAL A 131 -5.22 15.82 17.95
N TYR A 132 -4.97 16.68 18.93
CA TYR A 132 -4.58 18.07 18.68
C TYR A 132 -3.07 18.20 18.66
N VAL A 133 -2.53 18.71 17.56
CA VAL A 133 -1.13 19.10 17.39
C VAL A 133 -1.03 20.60 17.63
N GLY A 134 -0.15 21.00 18.55
CA GLY A 134 0.11 22.40 18.89
C GLY A 134 0.97 23.13 17.85
N GLY A 135 1.08 24.45 17.99
CA GLY A 135 1.89 25.31 17.11
C GLY A 135 3.39 25.00 17.08
N ASP A 136 3.89 24.29 18.09
CA ASP A 136 5.26 23.77 18.17
C ASP A 136 5.44 22.40 17.49
N GLY A 137 4.36 21.82 16.95
CA GLY A 137 4.35 20.50 16.32
C GLY A 137 4.25 19.33 17.32
N SER A 138 4.08 19.59 18.61
CA SER A 138 3.90 18.56 19.64
C SER A 138 2.44 18.18 19.79
N ALA A 139 2.16 16.93 20.14
CA ALA A 139 0.82 16.46 20.47
C ALA A 139 0.84 15.56 21.71
N HIS A 140 -0.25 15.61 22.47
CA HIS A 140 -0.50 14.63 23.52
C HIS A 140 -1.02 13.34 22.90
N ILE A 141 -0.20 12.29 22.94
CA ILE A 141 -0.48 10.99 22.33
C ILE A 141 -0.93 10.03 23.43
N GLN A 142 -2.12 9.49 23.23
CA GLN A 142 -2.73 8.49 24.11
C GLN A 142 -3.04 7.25 23.29
N VAL A 143 -2.42 6.11 23.64
CA VAL A 143 -2.63 4.81 22.99
C VAL A 143 -2.75 3.75 24.08
N SER A 144 -3.88 3.04 24.14
CA SER A 144 -4.07 1.98 25.13
C SER A 144 -3.43 0.67 24.69
N GLY A 145 -2.62 0.06 25.56
CA GLY A 145 -2.03 -1.26 25.32
C GLY A 145 -2.98 -2.44 25.53
N GLY A 146 -4.19 -2.19 26.04
CA GLY A 146 -5.22 -3.22 26.26
C GLY A 146 -6.22 -3.39 25.11
N GLY A 147 -6.12 -2.57 24.06
CA GLY A 147 -7.08 -2.52 22.95
C GLY A 147 -6.38 -2.36 21.59
N GLU A 148 -6.94 -1.52 20.71
CA GLU A 148 -6.25 -1.10 19.48
C GLU A 148 -4.97 -0.33 19.84
N SER A 149 -3.86 -1.06 19.93
CA SER A 149 -2.60 -0.56 20.48
C SER A 149 -1.81 0.31 19.48
N ILE A 150 -2.51 0.92 18.52
CA ILE A 150 -1.95 1.71 17.43
C ILE A 150 -2.77 3.00 17.32
N LEU A 151 -2.08 4.12 17.09
CA LEU A 151 -2.67 5.38 16.71
C LEU A 151 -1.98 5.89 15.44
N ALA A 152 -2.75 6.38 14.49
CA ALA A 152 -2.20 6.96 13.27
C ALA A 152 -3.05 8.10 12.76
N PHE A 153 -2.42 9.15 12.25
CA PHE A 153 -3.12 10.25 11.59
C PHE A 153 -2.23 10.88 10.51
N HIS A 154 -2.84 11.58 9.57
CA HIS A 154 -2.16 12.17 8.41
C HIS A 154 -2.82 13.46 7.95
N GLU A 155 -2.21 14.19 7.02
CA GLU A 155 -2.71 15.52 6.63
C GLU A 155 -4.16 15.52 6.13
N ASN A 156 -4.59 14.48 5.42
CA ASN A 156 -5.97 14.34 4.96
C ASN A 156 -6.98 14.04 6.09
N SER A 157 -6.53 13.61 7.28
CA SER A 157 -7.40 13.40 8.44
C SER A 157 -7.56 14.64 9.32
N ARG A 158 -7.03 15.80 8.89
CA ARG A 158 -7.14 17.08 9.62
C ARG A 158 -8.53 17.69 9.52
N VAL A 159 -9.16 17.94 10.66
CA VAL A 159 -10.46 18.63 10.78
C VAL A 159 -10.33 20.09 10.30
N GLY A 160 -11.28 20.54 9.48
CA GLY A 160 -11.35 21.94 9.03
C GLY A 160 -10.34 22.33 7.94
N SER A 161 -9.44 21.43 7.54
CA SER A 161 -8.84 21.51 6.21
C SER A 161 -9.97 21.34 5.20
N GLY A 162 -10.07 22.19 4.17
CA GLY A 162 -11.12 22.08 3.13
C GLY A 162 -11.12 20.76 2.33
N GLY A 163 -10.38 19.75 2.76
CA GLY A 163 -10.52 18.35 2.37
C GLY A 163 -11.54 17.65 3.28
N GLY A 164 -12.82 17.75 2.94
CA GLY A 164 -13.82 16.80 3.40
C GLY A 164 -14.83 16.57 2.28
N PRO A 165 -15.45 15.39 2.15
CA PRO A 165 -15.09 14.05 2.63
C PRO A 165 -14.52 13.18 1.49
N SER A 166 -13.51 12.35 1.74
CA SER A 166 -13.58 11.01 1.16
C SER A 166 -14.48 10.23 2.10
N THR A 167 -15.74 10.04 1.70
CA THR A 167 -16.48 8.90 2.24
C THR A 167 -15.57 7.67 2.14
N PRO A 168 -15.58 6.71 3.10
CA PRO A 168 -15.29 5.35 2.70
C PRO A 168 -16.38 5.06 1.69
N ASN A 169 -16.02 5.17 0.41
CA ASN A 169 -16.91 4.76 -0.64
C ASN A 169 -17.03 3.25 -0.44
N THR A 170 -18.12 2.83 0.19
CA THR A 170 -18.59 1.44 0.15
C THR A 170 -19.10 1.09 -1.24
N SER A 171 -19.23 2.07 -2.13
CA SER A 171 -19.08 1.83 -3.57
C SER A 171 -17.58 1.83 -3.89
N PRO A 172 -17.04 0.93 -4.73
CA PRO A 172 -15.70 1.14 -5.26
C PRO A 172 -15.67 2.57 -5.83
N GLY A 173 -14.86 3.47 -5.26
CA GLY A 173 -14.41 4.62 -6.05
C GLY A 173 -13.92 4.05 -7.37
N PRO A 174 -14.21 4.66 -8.54
CA PRO A 174 -13.83 4.06 -9.81
C PRO A 174 -12.38 3.65 -9.65
N THR A 175 -12.12 2.33 -9.66
CA THR A 175 -10.77 1.80 -9.61
C THR A 175 -10.01 2.67 -10.59
N PRO A 176 -8.98 3.44 -10.17
CA PRO A 176 -8.34 4.40 -11.05
C PRO A 176 -8.10 3.66 -12.34
N GLU A 177 -8.83 4.07 -13.38
CA GLU A 177 -9.01 3.22 -14.55
C GLU A 177 -7.60 2.93 -15.01
N PRO A 178 -7.20 1.65 -15.09
CA PRO A 178 -5.78 1.36 -15.15
C PRO A 178 -5.26 2.06 -16.40
N THR A 179 -4.26 2.92 -16.23
CA THR A 179 -3.82 3.89 -17.25
C THR A 179 -3.85 3.25 -18.63
N PRO A 180 -4.77 3.64 -19.53
CA PRO A 180 -5.02 2.89 -20.75
C PRO A 180 -3.70 2.65 -21.48
N PRO A 181 -3.49 1.45 -22.05
CA PRO A 181 -2.24 1.16 -22.74
C PRO A 181 -2.02 2.19 -23.86
N PRO A 182 -0.75 2.50 -24.19
CA PRO A 182 -0.44 3.36 -25.33
C PRO A 182 -1.19 2.93 -26.59
N VAL A 183 -1.54 3.89 -27.44
CA VAL A 183 -2.25 3.63 -28.70
C VAL A 183 -1.52 2.55 -29.51
N GLY A 184 -2.23 1.47 -29.87
CA GLY A 184 -1.68 0.33 -30.59
C GLY A 184 -1.08 -0.78 -29.73
N MET A 185 -1.16 -0.69 -28.39
CA MET A 185 -0.74 -1.75 -27.47
C MET A 185 -1.92 -2.41 -26.74
N THR A 186 -1.77 -3.70 -26.42
CA THR A 186 -2.69 -4.45 -25.56
C THR A 186 -2.03 -4.68 -24.21
N ARG A 187 -2.79 -4.57 -23.11
CA ARG A 187 -2.26 -4.87 -21.77
C ARG A 187 -2.24 -6.38 -21.53
N THR A 188 -1.10 -6.88 -21.08
CA THR A 188 -0.95 -8.24 -20.53
C THR A 188 -0.46 -8.13 -19.09
N VAL A 189 -1.10 -8.86 -18.18
CA VAL A 189 -0.70 -8.94 -16.77
C VAL A 189 -0.06 -10.30 -16.54
N ILE A 190 1.18 -10.32 -16.04
CA ILE A 190 1.93 -11.53 -15.75
C ILE A 190 2.15 -11.59 -14.25
N PHE A 191 1.65 -12.65 -13.60
CA PHE A 191 1.92 -12.92 -12.19
C PHE A 191 3.14 -13.84 -12.08
N LEU A 192 4.17 -13.38 -11.38
CA LEU A 192 5.41 -14.13 -11.16
C LEU A 192 5.67 -14.24 -9.66
N HIS A 193 6.08 -15.44 -9.23
CA HIS A 193 6.57 -15.66 -7.87
C HIS A 193 8.01 -16.16 -7.96
N GLN A 194 8.94 -15.36 -7.43
CA GLN A 194 10.34 -15.71 -7.32
C GLN A 194 10.84 -15.23 -5.95
N GLN A 195 11.47 -16.10 -5.18
CA GLN A 195 12.18 -15.69 -3.97
C GLN A 195 13.51 -15.04 -4.36
N THR A 196 13.77 -13.84 -3.81
CA THR A 196 14.99 -13.06 -4.05
C THR A 196 15.73 -12.78 -2.74
N ALA A 197 17.03 -12.53 -2.83
CA ALA A 197 17.84 -11.96 -1.76
C ALA A 197 17.90 -10.42 -1.87
N PRO A 198 18.26 -9.70 -0.79
CA PRO A 198 18.48 -8.26 -0.85
C PRO A 198 19.48 -7.89 -1.95
N GLY A 199 19.09 -6.97 -2.84
CA GLY A 199 19.90 -6.52 -3.97
C GLY A 199 19.79 -7.37 -5.24
N GLN A 200 18.86 -8.34 -5.32
CA GLN A 200 18.56 -9.06 -6.54
C GLN A 200 17.34 -8.49 -7.26
N ASP A 201 17.51 -8.20 -8.56
CA ASP A 201 16.44 -7.80 -9.47
C ASP A 201 15.89 -9.00 -10.25
N VAL A 202 14.60 -8.94 -10.60
CA VAL A 202 13.92 -9.95 -11.43
C VAL A 202 13.64 -9.34 -12.79
N PHE A 203 14.13 -9.99 -13.85
CA PHE A 203 13.89 -9.59 -15.23
C PHE A 203 12.97 -10.59 -15.92
N VAL A 204 12.03 -10.08 -16.70
CA VAL A 204 11.19 -10.90 -17.57
C VAL A 204 11.77 -10.84 -18.97
N ARG A 205 12.30 -11.96 -19.43
CA ARG A 205 12.65 -12.16 -20.84
C ARG A 205 11.61 -13.06 -21.47
N GLY A 206 11.16 -12.74 -22.67
CA GLY A 206 10.12 -13.47 -23.37
C GLY A 206 10.18 -13.16 -24.85
N GLY A 207 9.63 -14.05 -25.67
CA GLY A 207 9.77 -13.97 -27.12
C GLY A 207 9.79 -15.38 -27.72
N ILE A 208 9.69 -15.49 -29.04
CA ILE A 208 9.87 -16.77 -29.71
C ILE A 208 11.34 -16.90 -30.09
N SER A 209 12.00 -17.96 -29.60
CA SER A 209 13.36 -18.30 -29.99
C SER A 209 13.52 -18.34 -31.51
N HIS A 210 14.60 -17.75 -32.00
CA HIS A 210 14.90 -17.75 -33.44
C HIS A 210 15.06 -19.15 -34.02
N ASP A 211 15.39 -20.13 -33.18
CA ASP A 211 15.48 -21.55 -33.55
C ASP A 211 14.11 -22.22 -33.71
N GLN A 212 13.06 -21.65 -33.13
CA GLN A 212 11.73 -22.26 -33.05
C GLN A 212 10.77 -21.76 -34.13
N ARG A 213 11.06 -20.62 -34.75
CA ARG A 213 10.18 -20.04 -35.79
C ARG A 213 11.01 -19.51 -36.98
N PRO A 214 10.80 -20.06 -38.19
CA PRO A 214 11.48 -19.59 -39.38
C PRO A 214 11.27 -18.09 -39.62
N GLY A 215 12.37 -17.38 -39.90
CA GLY A 215 12.39 -15.95 -40.20
C GLY A 215 12.68 -15.03 -39.01
N CYS A 216 12.71 -15.54 -37.78
CA CYS A 216 13.17 -14.78 -36.63
C CYS A 216 14.70 -14.62 -36.64
N THR A 217 15.21 -13.50 -36.09
CA THR A 217 16.65 -13.26 -35.89
C THR A 217 16.97 -13.01 -34.41
N ASP A 218 18.25 -13.08 -34.07
CA ASP A 218 18.82 -12.78 -32.74
C ASP A 218 18.83 -11.29 -32.38
N ASN A 219 18.73 -10.40 -33.37
CA ASN A 219 18.65 -8.96 -33.13
C ASN A 219 17.20 -8.50 -32.90
N ALA A 220 16.86 -8.14 -31.65
CA ALA A 220 15.56 -7.60 -31.23
C ALA A 220 15.02 -6.46 -32.10
N ALA A 221 15.89 -5.58 -32.58
CA ALA A 221 15.49 -4.39 -33.32
C ALA A 221 15.01 -4.72 -34.74
N THR A 222 15.51 -5.81 -35.32
CA THR A 222 15.22 -6.21 -36.71
C THR A 222 14.43 -7.51 -36.82
N SER A 223 14.33 -8.29 -35.74
CA SER A 223 13.64 -9.58 -35.74
C SER A 223 12.14 -9.40 -35.97
N PRO A 224 11.55 -10.05 -36.98
CA PRO A 224 10.10 -9.99 -37.21
C PRO A 224 9.30 -10.68 -36.09
N CYS A 225 9.98 -11.35 -35.17
CA CYS A 225 9.39 -12.07 -34.05
C CYS A 225 9.54 -11.35 -32.71
N ALA A 226 10.26 -10.22 -32.69
CA ALA A 226 10.36 -9.39 -31.50
C ALA A 226 9.02 -8.70 -31.23
N ILE A 227 8.55 -8.78 -29.98
CA ILE A 227 7.28 -8.19 -29.57
C ILE A 227 7.56 -6.83 -28.94
N SER A 228 7.00 -5.75 -29.48
CA SER A 228 7.10 -4.43 -28.86
C SER A 228 6.45 -4.42 -27.48
N ILE A 229 7.17 -3.91 -26.49
CA ILE A 229 6.65 -3.69 -25.14
C ILE A 229 6.78 -2.23 -24.74
N ALA A 230 5.91 -1.83 -23.82
CA ALA A 230 6.08 -0.66 -23.00
C ALA A 230 5.80 -1.06 -21.56
N TYR A 231 6.53 -0.47 -20.63
CA TYR A 231 6.37 -0.66 -19.20
C TYR A 231 6.19 0.70 -18.51
N ASN A 232 5.56 0.68 -17.34
CA ASN A 232 5.44 1.89 -16.52
C ASN A 232 6.75 2.08 -15.74
N SER A 233 7.23 3.33 -15.66
CA SER A 233 8.40 3.68 -14.85
C SER A 233 8.13 3.36 -13.37
N LEU A 234 9.11 2.72 -12.71
CA LEU A 234 9.07 2.44 -11.27
C LEU A 234 9.48 3.65 -10.41
N GLY A 235 10.16 4.64 -11.01
CA GLY A 235 10.57 5.88 -10.35
C GLY A 235 11.93 6.41 -10.82
N THR A 236 12.27 7.61 -10.37
CA THR A 236 13.50 8.34 -10.78
C THR A 236 14.43 8.68 -9.61
N THR A 237 14.15 8.15 -8.42
CA THR A 237 15.02 8.34 -7.24
C THR A 237 16.23 7.41 -7.30
N PRO A 238 17.32 7.68 -6.54
CA PRO A 238 18.51 6.82 -6.52
C PRO A 238 18.24 5.35 -6.16
N HIS A 239 17.10 5.06 -5.54
CA HIS A 239 16.64 3.70 -5.29
C HIS A 239 16.46 2.88 -6.58
N TRP A 240 16.11 3.55 -7.69
CA TRP A 240 15.77 2.94 -8.97
C TRP A 240 16.87 3.04 -10.03
N ASP A 241 18.04 3.60 -9.71
CA ASP A 241 19.11 3.84 -10.70
C ASP A 241 19.53 2.56 -11.41
N GLY A 242 19.71 1.45 -10.67
CA GLY A 242 20.02 0.14 -11.27
C GLY A 242 18.94 -0.30 -12.27
N TYR A 243 17.66 -0.25 -11.89
CA TYR A 243 16.56 -0.57 -12.79
C TYR A 243 16.52 0.35 -14.03
N ASN A 244 16.73 1.66 -13.84
CA ASN A 244 16.69 2.64 -14.92
C ASN A 244 17.85 2.44 -15.91
N ASP A 245 19.05 2.13 -15.42
CA ASP A 245 20.22 1.83 -16.23
C ASP A 245 20.02 0.53 -17.04
N TRP A 246 19.49 -0.52 -16.41
CA TRP A 246 19.28 -1.82 -17.07
C TRP A 246 18.11 -1.82 -18.06
N SER A 247 17.09 -1.00 -17.83
CA SER A 247 15.91 -0.92 -18.71
C SER A 247 16.12 0.02 -19.91
N ALA A 248 17.24 0.74 -19.96
CA ALA A 248 17.54 1.67 -21.04
C ALA A 248 17.60 0.94 -22.41
N GLY A 249 16.61 1.21 -23.26
CA GLY A 249 16.51 0.61 -24.59
C GLY A 249 15.75 -0.72 -24.65
N ASP A 250 15.29 -1.24 -23.52
CA ASP A 250 14.51 -2.48 -23.43
C ASP A 250 13.06 -2.25 -23.86
N THR A 251 12.83 -2.28 -25.17
CA THR A 251 11.52 -1.99 -25.78
C THR A 251 10.93 -3.21 -26.48
N LYS A 252 11.58 -4.37 -26.34
CA LYS A 252 11.29 -5.58 -27.11
C LYS A 252 11.42 -6.83 -26.24
N LEU A 253 10.44 -7.70 -26.35
CA LEU A 253 10.53 -9.09 -25.91
C LEU A 253 11.11 -9.92 -27.06
N ASP A 254 12.34 -10.38 -26.89
CA ASP A 254 13.06 -11.29 -27.78
C ASP A 254 13.76 -12.45 -27.02
N TRP A 255 14.35 -13.38 -27.78
CA TRP A 255 15.09 -14.54 -27.26
C TRP A 255 16.54 -14.52 -27.70
#